data_AF-A0A060BR25-F1
#
_entry.id   AF-A0A060BR25-F1
#
_cell.length_a   1.000
_cell.length_b   1.000
_cell.length_c   1.000
_cell.angle_alpha   90.00
_cell.angle_beta   90.00
_cell.angle_gamma   90.00
#
_symmetry.space_group_name_H-M   'P 1'
#
loop_
_entity.id
_entity.type
_entity.pdbx_description
1 polymer ?
#
loop_
_entity_poly.entity_id
_entity_poly.type
_entity_poly.pdbx_seq_one_letter_code
_entity_poly.pdbx_strand_id
1 'polypeptide(L)'
;MLGIEYQSKRGYIGLDYFGRTVGIKIMPVGVHMGQLKTVLSLPDREWRVSELQQQFEGKTVLLGVDDMDIFKGINLKLLAFENMLRTHPKWQGRAVLVQIANPARGKGKDLEAIQAE
;
A
#
# COMPACT_ATOMS: atom_id res chain seq x y z
N MET A 1 22.15 8.50 -18.65
CA MET A 1 20.72 8.32 -18.28
C MET A 1 19.90 8.60 -19.53
N LEU A 2 19.24 7.60 -20.14
CA LEU A 2 18.55 7.75 -21.45
C LEU A 2 19.39 8.47 -22.54
N GLY A 3 20.68 8.14 -22.64
CA GLY A 3 21.59 8.76 -23.62
C GLY A 3 22.18 10.13 -23.24
N ILE A 4 21.82 10.71 -22.09
CA ILE A 4 22.36 11.98 -21.61
C ILE A 4 23.59 11.73 -20.71
N GLU A 5 24.66 12.50 -20.95
CA GLU A 5 25.85 12.56 -20.10
C GLU A 5 25.51 13.12 -18.72
N TYR A 6 26.06 12.51 -17.67
CA TYR A 6 25.77 12.89 -16.30
C TYR A 6 26.98 12.68 -15.41
N GLN A 7 27.03 13.44 -14.32
CA GLN A 7 27.99 13.24 -13.25
C GLN A 7 27.26 12.87 -11.97
N SER A 8 27.72 11.84 -11.26
CA SER A 8 27.21 11.49 -9.94
C SER A 8 28.21 11.88 -8.86
N LYS A 9 27.77 12.65 -7.86
CA LYS A 9 28.59 13.05 -6.72
C LYS A 9 27.75 13.03 -5.44
N ARG A 10 28.17 12.21 -4.46
CA ARG A 10 27.54 12.12 -3.12
C ARG A 10 26.02 11.89 -3.15
N GLY A 11 25.52 11.05 -4.08
CA GLY A 11 24.09 10.72 -4.19
C GLY A 11 23.25 11.73 -4.97
N TYR A 12 23.89 12.73 -5.58
CA TYR A 12 23.28 13.63 -6.56
C TYR A 12 23.71 13.23 -7.96
N ILE A 13 22.79 13.35 -8.92
CA ILE A 13 23.06 13.21 -10.35
C ILE A 13 22.91 14.61 -10.96
N GLY A 14 24.00 15.17 -11.46
CA GLY A 14 23.98 16.41 -12.25
C GLY A 14 24.00 16.06 -13.74
N LEU A 15 23.17 16.74 -14.53
CA LEU A 15 23.19 16.64 -15.99
C LEU A 15 23.11 18.03 -16.61
N ASP A 16 23.84 18.25 -17.70
CA ASP A 16 23.67 19.43 -18.55
C ASP A 16 22.66 19.13 -19.65
N TYR A 17 21.62 19.95 -19.73
CA TYR A 17 20.54 19.79 -20.68
C TYR A 17 20.15 21.16 -21.25
N PHE A 18 20.39 21.35 -22.55
CA PHE A 18 20.16 22.63 -23.26
C PHE A 18 20.75 23.86 -22.53
N GLY A 19 22.00 23.74 -22.06
CA GLY A 19 22.70 24.81 -21.34
C GLY A 19 22.23 25.04 -19.90
N ARG A 20 21.46 24.12 -19.33
CA ARG A 20 21.04 24.14 -17.93
C ARG A 20 21.61 22.95 -17.19
N THR A 21 22.20 23.20 -16.02
CA THR A 21 22.56 22.15 -15.08
C THR A 21 21.34 21.75 -14.26
N VAL A 22 20.89 20.51 -14.42
CA VAL A 22 19.75 19.91 -13.69
C VAL A 22 20.30 18.95 -12.64
N GLY A 23 19.91 19.17 -11.38
CA GLY A 23 20.23 18.29 -10.27
C GLY A 23 19.09 17.32 -9.97
N ILE A 24 19.36 16.02 -10.05
CA ILE A 24 18.46 14.95 -9.68
C ILE A 24 18.92 14.36 -8.36
N LYS A 25 18.00 14.25 -7.41
CA LYS A 25 18.21 13.54 -6.15
C LYS A 25 17.07 12.56 -5.92
N ILE A 26 17.42 11.32 -5.63
CA ILE A 26 16.45 10.30 -5.21
C ILE A 26 16.28 10.45 -3.71
N MET A 27 15.09 10.84 -3.27
CA MET A 27 14.75 11.01 -1.86
C MET A 27 13.54 10.14 -1.53
N PRO A 28 13.73 8.95 -0.92
CA PRO A 28 12.62 8.15 -0.47
C PRO A 28 11.87 8.89 0.64
N VAL A 29 10.53 8.89 0.57
CA VAL A 29 9.68 9.46 1.61
C VAL A 29 9.33 8.37 2.61
N GLY A 30 9.58 8.63 3.89
CA GLY A 30 9.24 7.74 4.99
C GLY A 30 8.04 8.23 5.81
N VAL A 31 7.79 7.56 6.93
CA VAL A 31 6.75 7.93 7.91
C VAL A 31 7.38 8.34 9.23
N HIS A 32 6.71 9.22 9.97
CA HIS A 32 7.19 9.64 11.29
C HIS A 32 6.74 8.65 12.38
N MET A 33 7.63 7.75 12.80
CA MET A 33 7.33 6.70 13.79
C MET A 33 6.84 7.25 15.14
N GLY A 34 7.36 8.39 15.61
CA GLY A 34 6.88 9.05 16.83
C GLY A 34 5.40 9.43 16.77
N GLN A 35 4.97 10.13 15.72
CA GLN A 35 3.55 10.47 15.49
C GLN A 35 2.67 9.22 15.41
N LEU A 36 3.11 8.16 14.73
CA LEU A 36 2.36 6.90 14.68
C LEU A 36 2.15 6.31 16.08
N LYS A 37 3.19 6.29 16.92
CA LYS A 37 3.09 5.82 18.32
C LYS A 37 2.12 6.67 19.14
N THR A 38 2.15 8.00 18.97
CA THR A 38 1.22 8.91 19.66
C THR A 38 -0.23 8.64 19.27
N VAL A 39 -0.52 8.41 17.99
CA VAL A 39 -1.87 8.07 17.54
C VAL A 39 -2.29 6.68 18.02
N LEU A 40 -1.35 5.74 18.13
CA LEU A 40 -1.60 4.40 18.67
C LEU A 40 -1.91 4.39 20.17
N SER A 41 -1.42 5.36 20.95
CA SER A 41 -1.66 5.45 22.40
C SER A 41 -2.97 6.16 22.79
N LEU A 42 -3.81 6.55 21.83
CA LEU A 42 -5.07 7.23 22.13
C LEU A 42 -6.10 6.26 22.76
N PRO A 43 -6.80 6.67 23.83
CA PRO A 43 -7.66 5.78 24.63
C PRO A 43 -8.91 5.27 23.90
N ASP A 44 -9.43 6.00 22.91
CA ASP A 44 -10.67 5.68 22.18
C ASP A 44 -10.59 4.44 21.26
N ARG A 45 -9.52 3.64 21.35
CA ARG A 45 -9.29 2.47 20.49
C ARG A 45 -9.58 1.13 21.14
N GLU A 46 -9.52 1.03 22.47
CA GLU A 46 -9.59 -0.27 23.15
C GLU A 46 -10.92 -0.98 22.91
N TRP A 47 -12.04 -0.25 22.95
CA TRP A 47 -13.36 -0.83 22.67
C TRP A 47 -13.45 -1.39 21.25
N ARG A 48 -12.96 -0.62 20.25
CA ARG A 48 -13.04 -1.02 18.83
C ARG A 48 -12.11 -2.18 18.52
N VAL A 49 -10.93 -2.21 19.14
CA VAL A 49 -10.00 -3.35 19.04
C VAL A 49 -10.61 -4.59 19.66
N SER A 50 -11.25 -4.47 20.83
CA SER A 50 -11.90 -5.60 21.50
C SER A 50 -13.04 -6.18 20.68
N GLU A 51 -13.87 -5.33 20.08
CA GLU A 51 -14.95 -5.74 19.17
C GLU A 51 -14.40 -6.54 17.97
N LEU A 52 -13.33 -6.05 17.33
CA LEU A 52 -12.69 -6.75 16.21
C LEU A 52 -12.05 -8.07 16.64
N GLN A 53 -11.43 -8.12 17.82
CA GLN A 53 -10.87 -9.34 18.38
C GLN A 53 -11.94 -10.40 18.61
N GLN A 54 -13.11 -10.02 19.14
CA GLN A 54 -14.24 -10.91 19.31
C GLN A 54 -14.83 -11.35 17.96
N GLN A 55 -14.99 -10.42 17.01
CA GLN A 55 -15.52 -10.72 15.67
C GLN A 55 -14.69 -11.77 14.92
N PHE A 56 -13.37 -11.73 15.08
CA PHE A 56 -12.44 -12.64 14.39
C PHE A 56 -11.79 -13.66 15.33
N GLU A 57 -12.44 -13.97 16.45
CA GLU A 57 -11.92 -14.92 17.43
C GLU A 57 -11.59 -16.28 16.78
N GLY A 58 -10.43 -16.83 17.13
CA GLY A 58 -9.94 -18.10 16.58
C GLY A 58 -9.48 -18.04 15.12
N LYS A 59 -9.46 -16.86 14.49
CA LYS A 59 -9.04 -16.67 13.10
C LYS A 59 -7.76 -15.84 13.00
N THR A 60 -6.97 -16.13 11.96
CA THR A 60 -5.87 -15.28 11.52
C THR A 60 -6.40 -14.24 10.55
N VAL A 61 -6.32 -12.97 10.93
CA VAL A 61 -6.77 -11.84 10.10
C VAL A 61 -5.61 -11.31 9.27
N LEU A 62 -5.78 -11.31 7.96
CA LEU A 62 -4.96 -10.56 7.01
C LEU A 62 -5.69 -9.26 6.70
N LEU A 63 -4.99 -8.12 6.78
CA LEU A 63 -5.56 -6.81 6.50
C LEU A 63 -4.90 -6.21 5.25
N GLY A 64 -5.73 -5.86 4.27
CA GLY A 64 -5.34 -4.99 3.15
C GLY A 64 -6.02 -3.63 3.30
N VAL A 65 -5.25 -2.55 3.14
CA VAL A 65 -5.79 -1.18 3.12
C VAL A 65 -5.19 -0.47 1.92
N ASP A 66 -6.00 -0.27 0.89
CA ASP A 66 -5.57 0.29 -0.38
C ASP A 66 -6.61 1.28 -0.87
N ASP A 67 -6.18 2.29 -1.62
CA ASP A 67 -7.11 3.10 -2.40
C ASP A 67 -7.49 2.31 -3.66
N MET A 68 -8.70 2.50 -4.17
CA MET A 68 -9.19 1.84 -5.37
C MET A 68 -8.42 2.38 -6.60
N ASP A 69 -7.46 1.60 -7.07
CA ASP A 69 -6.51 1.99 -8.11
C ASP A 69 -5.87 0.73 -8.75
N ILE A 70 -5.70 0.75 -10.08
CA ILE A 70 -5.18 -0.38 -10.87
C ILE A 70 -3.76 -0.79 -10.47
N PHE A 71 -2.95 0.12 -9.93
CA PHE A 71 -1.56 -0.14 -9.53
C PHE A 71 -1.43 -0.77 -8.14
N LYS A 72 -2.54 -0.92 -7.41
CA LYS A 72 -2.52 -1.51 -6.06
C LYS A 72 -2.59 -3.03 -6.06
N GLY A 73 -2.92 -3.65 -7.20
CA GLY A 73 -2.94 -5.11 -7.35
C GLY A 73 -3.92 -5.81 -6.40
N ILE A 74 -5.04 -5.17 -6.07
CA ILE A 74 -6.06 -5.72 -5.15
C ILE A 74 -6.60 -7.05 -5.71
N ASN A 75 -6.88 -7.11 -7.01
CA ASN A 75 -7.29 -8.34 -7.70
C ASN A 75 -6.25 -9.46 -7.56
N LEU A 76 -4.95 -9.17 -7.72
CA LEU A 76 -3.88 -10.15 -7.56
C LEU A 76 -3.78 -10.64 -6.12
N LYS A 77 -4.01 -9.77 -5.14
CA LYS A 77 -4.06 -10.13 -3.71
C LYS A 77 -5.21 -11.10 -3.42
N LEU A 78 -6.39 -10.85 -3.98
CA LEU A 78 -7.55 -11.74 -3.85
C LEU A 78 -7.29 -13.10 -4.50
N LEU A 79 -6.74 -13.13 -5.71
CA LEU A 79 -6.34 -14.37 -6.39
C LEU A 79 -5.29 -15.15 -5.59
N ALA A 80 -4.32 -14.46 -5.00
CA ALA A 80 -3.32 -15.09 -4.13
C ALA A 80 -3.96 -15.68 -2.86
N PHE A 81 -4.93 -14.98 -2.26
CA PHE A 81 -5.67 -15.49 -1.10
C PHE A 81 -6.52 -16.71 -1.46
N GLU A 82 -7.23 -16.68 -2.59
CA GLU A 82 -7.96 -17.83 -3.11
C GLU A 82 -7.03 -19.04 -3.33
N ASN A 83 -5.90 -18.82 -4.01
CA ASN A 83 -4.92 -19.86 -4.26
C ASN A 83 -4.33 -20.41 -2.96
N MET A 84 -4.06 -19.56 -1.96
CA MET A 84 -3.61 -20.00 -0.63
C MET A 84 -4.64 -20.93 0.01
N LEU A 85 -5.93 -20.57 0.01
CA LEU A 85 -6.98 -21.40 0.58
C LEU A 85 -7.15 -22.73 -0.15
N ARG A 86 -6.96 -22.75 -1.48
CA ARG A 86 -7.02 -23.96 -2.32
C ARG A 86 -5.85 -24.90 -2.07
N THR A 87 -4.63 -24.34 -2.04
CA THR A 87 -3.38 -25.11 -1.89
C THR A 87 -3.10 -25.53 -0.45
N HIS A 88 -3.66 -24.82 0.52
CA HIS A 88 -3.48 -25.08 1.94
C HIS A 88 -4.84 -25.13 2.67
N PRO A 89 -5.58 -26.24 2.56
CA PRO A 89 -6.91 -26.39 3.16
C PRO A 89 -6.95 -26.13 4.66
N LYS A 90 -5.82 -26.29 5.35
CA LYS A 90 -5.67 -25.94 6.78
C LYS A 90 -6.12 -24.50 7.08
N TRP A 91 -6.04 -23.57 6.13
CA TRP A 91 -6.43 -22.17 6.33
C TRP A 91 -7.92 -21.91 6.07
N GLN A 92 -8.66 -22.83 5.46
CA GLN A 92 -10.09 -22.67 5.24
C GLN A 92 -10.81 -22.58 6.58
N GLY A 93 -11.66 -21.56 6.74
CA GLY A 93 -12.34 -21.22 7.99
C GLY A 93 -11.44 -20.60 9.08
N ARG A 94 -10.11 -20.68 8.94
CA ARG A 94 -9.13 -20.16 9.91
C ARG A 94 -8.45 -18.87 9.49
N ALA A 95 -8.31 -18.60 8.20
CA ALA A 95 -7.79 -17.33 7.68
C ALA A 95 -8.93 -16.45 7.16
N VAL A 96 -8.88 -15.15 7.45
CA VAL A 96 -9.81 -14.14 6.92
C VAL A 96 -9.00 -13.00 6.34
N LEU A 97 -9.32 -12.61 5.10
CA LEU A 97 -8.82 -11.38 4.50
C LEU A 97 -9.88 -10.28 4.65
N VAL A 98 -9.52 -9.21 5.37
CA VAL A 98 -10.28 -7.96 5.41
C VAL A 98 -9.59 -6.99 4.45
N GLN A 99 -10.24 -6.67 3.33
CA GLN A 99 -9.74 -5.69 2.37
C GLN A 99 -10.56 -4.40 2.47
N ILE A 100 -9.93 -3.34 2.99
CA ILE A 100 -10.45 -1.98 2.95
C ILE A 100 -10.02 -1.37 1.62
N ALA A 101 -10.99 -1.08 0.75
CA ALA A 101 -10.79 -0.37 -0.51
C ALA A 101 -11.31 1.06 -0.35
N ASN A 102 -10.41 2.00 -0.06
CA ASN A 102 -10.77 3.42 0.03
C ASN A 102 -11.15 3.94 -1.37
N PRO A 103 -12.03 4.95 -1.47
CA PRO A 103 -12.31 5.60 -2.74
C PRO A 103 -11.02 6.10 -3.41
N ALA A 104 -11.01 6.06 -4.74
CA ALA A 104 -9.90 6.57 -5.52
C ALA A 104 -9.59 8.04 -5.17
N ARG A 105 -8.31 8.35 -4.94
CA ARG A 105 -7.87 9.71 -4.55
C ARG A 105 -7.71 10.67 -5.74
N GLY A 106 -7.82 10.15 -6.97
CA GLY A 106 -7.68 10.91 -8.21
C GLY A 106 -8.95 10.85 -9.08
N LYS A 107 -8.97 11.65 -10.16
CA LYS A 107 -9.98 11.56 -11.23
C LYS A 107 -9.23 11.25 -12.52
N GLY A 108 -9.22 9.98 -12.93
CA GLY A 108 -8.60 9.52 -14.17
C GLY A 108 -9.50 8.49 -14.84
N LYS A 109 -9.44 8.41 -16.18
CA LYS A 109 -10.30 7.52 -17.00
C LYS A 109 -10.24 6.05 -16.56
N ASP A 110 -9.12 5.61 -16.00
CA ASP A 110 -8.93 4.24 -15.52
C ASP A 110 -9.81 3.88 -14.30
N LEU A 111 -10.37 4.88 -13.62
CA LEU A 111 -11.28 4.67 -12.47
C LEU A 111 -12.71 4.33 -12.90
N GLU A 112 -13.12 4.78 -14.09
CA GLU A 112 -14.45 4.49 -14.63
C GLU A 112 -14.59 2.99 -14.95
N ALA A 113 -13.49 2.35 -15.36
CA ALA A 113 -13.46 0.89 -15.59
C ALA A 113 -13.59 0.08 -14.29
N ILE A 114 -12.98 0.54 -13.19
CA ILE A 114 -13.10 -0.13 -11.89
C ILE A 114 -14.50 0.06 -11.28
N GLN A 115 -15.18 1.18 -11.55
CA GLN A 115 -16.56 1.39 -11.09
C GLN A 115 -17.61 0.57 -11.86
N ALA A 116 -17.26 0.04 -13.03
CA ALA A 116 -18.15 -0.75 -13.88
C ALA A 116 -18.01 -2.27 -13.70
N GLU A 117 -17.00 -2.73 -12.95
CA GLU A 117 -16.86 -4.12 -12.46
C GLU A 117 -17.52 -4.29 -11.08
#